data_AF-A0A4R6C738-F1
#
_entry.id   AF-A0A4R6C738-F1
#
_cell.length_a   1.000
_cell.length_b   1.000
_cell.length_c   1.000
_cell.angle_alpha   90.00
_cell.angle_beta   90.00
_cell.angle_gamma   90.00
#
_symmetry.space_group_name_H-M   'P 1'
#
loop_
_entity.id
_entity.type
_entity.pdbx_description
1 polymer ?
#
loop_
_entity_poly.entity_id
_entity_poly.type
_entity_poly.pdbx_seq_one_letter_code
_entity_poly.pdbx_strand_id
1 'polypeptide(L)' 'MTEISLKILDSESEFHSGYGAGAGSIDKTIYECPCGKGKVIYTKDNIPGFRDSDIQCNCKECNEKYEFNKNRAIIK' A
#
# COMPACT_ATOMS: atom_id res chain seq x y z
N MET A 1 -11.73 -2.36 18.92
CA MET A 1 -11.26 -1.81 17.64
C MET A 1 -11.30 -2.94 16.64
N THR A 2 -12.06 -2.80 15.54
CA THR A 2 -12.20 -3.87 14.54
C THR A 2 -11.11 -3.70 13.48
N GLU A 3 -10.19 -4.65 13.42
CA GLU A 3 -9.13 -4.72 12.40
C GLU A 3 -9.50 -5.80 11.36
N ILE A 4 -9.32 -5.49 10.08
CA ILE A 4 -9.52 -6.42 8.97
C ILE A 4 -8.18 -6.62 8.27
N SER A 5 -7.80 -7.88 8.08
CA SER A 5 -6.65 -8.25 7.24
C SER A 5 -7.04 -8.20 5.77
N LEU A 6 -6.25 -7.49 4.98
CA LEU A 6 -6.49 -7.35 3.55
C LEU A 6 -5.87 -8.51 2.77
N LYS A 7 -6.61 -9.03 1.79
CA LYS A 7 -6.13 -10.08 0.90
C LYS A 7 -5.24 -9.49 -0.19
N ILE A 8 -4.06 -10.06 -0.39
CA ILE A 8 -3.18 -9.68 -1.50
C ILE A 8 -3.76 -10.21 -2.81
N LEU A 9 -3.88 -9.32 -3.80
CA LEU A 9 -4.24 -9.65 -5.16
C LEU A 9 -3.01 -9.77 -6.05
N ASP A 10 -2.06 -8.85 -5.88
CA ASP A 10 -0.83 -8.78 -6.67
C ASP A 10 0.29 -8.08 -5.89
N SER A 11 1.54 -8.35 -6.27
CA SER A 11 2.71 -7.69 -5.71
C SER A 11 3.84 -7.64 -6.72
N GLU A 12 4.40 -6.45 -6.92
CA GLU A 12 5.51 -6.19 -7.82
C GLU A 12 6.59 -5.38 -7.10
N SER A 13 7.83 -5.53 -7.57
CA SER A 13 9.00 -4.82 -7.08
C SER A 13 9.81 -4.36 -8.28
N GLU A 14 10.02 -3.05 -8.41
CA GLU A 14 10.80 -2.47 -9.49
C GLU A 14 12.15 -1.97 -8.97
N PHE A 15 13.23 -2.35 -9.64
CA PHE A 15 14.57 -1.86 -9.30
C PHE A 15 14.71 -0.38 -9.65
N HIS A 16 15.35 0.38 -8.77
CA HIS A 16 15.69 1.78 -9.00
C HIS A 16 17.17 2.02 -8.69
N SER A 17 17.89 2.64 -9.61
CA SER A 17 19.33 2.95 -9.46
C SER A 17 19.65 3.93 -8.34
N GLY A 18 18.64 4.65 -7.87
CA GLY A 18 18.74 5.62 -6.78
C GLY A 18 19.13 7.02 -7.25
N TYR A 19 19.22 7.94 -6.29
CA TYR A 19 19.53 9.35 -6.55
C TYR A 19 20.85 9.78 -5.89
N GLY A 20 21.83 8.88 -5.87
CA GLY A 20 23.18 9.13 -5.33
C GLY A 20 23.48 8.51 -3.96
N ALA A 21 22.45 8.17 -3.17
CA ALA A 21 22.62 7.50 -1.87
C ALA A 21 22.70 5.96 -1.96
N GLY A 22 22.47 5.38 -3.14
CA GLY A 22 22.50 3.95 -3.41
C GLY A 22 21.26 3.47 -4.16
N ALA A 23 21.36 2.29 -4.76
CA ALA A 23 20.25 1.64 -5.43
C ALA A 23 19.26 1.04 -4.43
N GLY A 24 18.01 0.87 -4.86
CA GLY A 24 16.95 0.25 -4.08
C GLY A 24 15.82 -0.26 -4.96
N SER A 25 14.62 -0.31 -4.40
CA SER A 25 13.42 -0.74 -5.13
C SER A 25 12.20 0.08 -4.74
N ILE A 26 11.24 0.14 -5.65
CA ILE A 26 9.89 0.60 -5.37
C ILE A 26 9.02 -0.66 -5.34
N ASP A 27 8.48 -0.99 -4.17
CA ASP A 27 7.58 -2.13 -4.00
C ASP A 27 6.13 -1.65 -4.08
N LYS A 28 5.31 -2.32 -4.88
CA LYS A 28 3.87 -2.08 -4.94
C LYS A 28 3.12 -3.36 -4.60
N THR A 29 2.22 -3.27 -3.64
CA THR A 29 1.32 -4.37 -3.27
C THR A 29 -0.12 -3.93 -3.47
N ILE A 30 -0.87 -4.73 -4.21
CA ILE A 30 -2.30 -4.50 -4.47
C ILE A 30 -3.09 -5.46 -3.59
N TYR A 31 -3.94 -4.90 -2.75
CA TYR A 31 -4.88 -5.63 -1.92
C TYR A 31 -6.30 -5.51 -2.43
N GLU A 32 -7.12 -6.51 -2.13
CA GLU A 32 -8.57 -6.46 -2.27
C GLU A 32 -9.14 -5.51 -1.20
N CYS A 33 -10.02 -4.60 -1.62
CA CYS A 33 -10.76 -3.75 -0.69
C CYS A 33 -11.66 -4.62 0.21
N PRO A 34 -11.84 -4.32 1.51
CA PRO A 34 -12.63 -5.14 2.42
C PRO A 34 -14.11 -5.33 2.00
N CYS A 35 -14.65 -4.44 1.15
CA CYS A 35 -15.99 -4.59 0.60
C CYS A 35 -16.05 -5.41 -0.72
N GLY A 36 -14.91 -5.81 -1.28
CA GLY A 36 -14.80 -6.51 -2.56
C GLY A 36 -15.02 -5.66 -3.82
N LYS A 37 -15.42 -4.39 -3.68
CA LYS A 37 -15.78 -3.51 -4.82
C LYS A 37 -14.61 -2.67 -5.36
N GLY A 38 -13.39 -2.88 -4.85
CA GLY A 38 -12.25 -2.04 -5.18
C GLY A 38 -10.92 -2.66 -4.77
N LYS A 39 -9.87 -1.84 -4.83
CA LYS A 39 -8.49 -2.22 -4.52
C LYS A 39 -7.86 -1.18 -3.60
N VAL A 40 -6.93 -1.65 -2.78
CA VAL A 40 -6.04 -0.82 -1.96
C VAL A 40 -4.63 -1.02 -2.49
N ILE A 41 -3.96 0.05 -2.86
CA ILE A 41 -2.60 0.02 -3.42
C ILE A 41 -1.68 0.57 -2.35
N TYR A 42 -0.71 -0.24 -1.92
CA TYR A 42 0.36 0.18 -1.03
C TYR A 42 1.65 0.25 -1.82
N THR A 43 2.32 1.39 -1.79
CA THR A 43 3.61 1.61 -2.42
C THR A 43 4.64 1.94 -1.36
N LYS A 44 5.82 1.35 -1.45
CA LYS A 44 6.92 1.61 -0.54
C LYS A 44 8.22 1.80 -1.31
N ASP A 45 8.85 2.94 -1.06
CA ASP A 45 10.20 3.22 -1.54
C ASP A 45 11.21 2.64 -0.56
N ASN A 46 12.04 1.72 -1.05
CA ASN A 46 13.20 1.18 -0.35
C ASN A 46 14.50 1.72 -0.96
N ILE A 47 14.44 2.88 -1.62
CA ILE A 47 15.61 3.59 -2.12
C ILE A 47 16.33 4.22 -0.93
N PRO A 48 17.63 3.97 -0.72
CA PRO A 48 18.42 4.62 0.33
C PRO A 48 18.27 6.14 0.29
N GLY A 49 18.02 6.75 1.45
CA GLY A 49 17.75 8.19 1.56
C GLY A 49 16.29 8.60 1.31
N PHE A 50 15.45 7.69 0.82
CA PHE A 50 14.00 7.86 0.70
C PHE A 50 13.31 6.93 1.70
N ARG A 51 12.41 7.48 2.51
CA ARG A 51 11.63 6.74 3.51
C ARG A 51 10.18 7.11 3.36
N ASP A 52 9.65 6.86 2.17
CA ASP A 52 8.26 7.16 1.85
C ASP A 52 7.47 5.87 1.61
N SER A 53 6.22 5.89 2.05
CA SER A 53 5.25 4.87 1.69
C SER A 53 3.89 5.52 1.57
N ASP A 54 3.19 5.20 0.51
CA ASP A 54 1.86 5.71 0.22
C ASP A 54 0.85 4.56 0.24
N ILE A 55 -0.39 4.88 0.61
CA ILE A 55 -1.50 3.94 0.56
C ILE A 55 -2.76 4.59 0.01
N GLN A 56 -3.31 4.00 -1.03
CA GLN A 56 -4.44 4.56 -1.75
C GLN A 56 -5.56 3.53 -1.87
N CYS A 57 -6.77 3.93 -1.54
CA CYS A 57 -7.97 3.13 -1.78
C CYS A 57 -8.81 3.76 -2.90
N ASN A 58 -9.13 2.98 -3.93
CA ASN A 58 -9.99 3.47 -5.03
C ASN A 58 -11.50 3.34 -4.71
N CYS A 59 -11.86 2.82 -3.53
CA CYS A 59 -13.24 2.69 -3.08
C CYS A 59 -13.60 3.83 -2.13
N LYS A 60 -14.42 4.79 -2.59
CA LYS A 60 -14.80 5.98 -1.79
C LYS A 60 -15.42 5.60 -0.43
N GLU A 61 -16.40 4.70 -0.44
CA GLU A 61 -17.10 4.25 0.78
C GLU A 61 -16.12 3.68 1.82
N CYS A 62 -15.18 2.83 1.39
CA CYS A 62 -14.18 2.26 2.30
C CYS A 62 -13.10 3.27 2.69
N ASN A 63 -12.77 4.23 1.83
CA ASN A 63 -11.82 5.29 2.16
C ASN A 63 -12.37 6.25 3.23
N GLU A 64 -13.67 6.45 3.27
CA GLU A 64 -14.34 7.22 4.33
C GLU A 64 -14.43 6.40 5.63
N LYS A 65 -14.74 5.11 5.53
CA LYS A 65 -14.98 4.23 6.69
C LYS A 65 -13.73 3.68 7.37
N TYR A 66 -12.66 3.42 6.61
CA TYR A 66 -11.46 2.75 7.09
C TYR A 66 -10.22 3.61 6.94
N GLU A 67 -9.33 3.52 7.92
CA GLU A 67 -7.93 3.88 7.77
C GLU A 67 -7.15 2.65 7.30
N PHE A 68 -6.41 2.82 6.21
CA PHE A 68 -5.64 1.73 5.61
C PHE A 68 -4.18 1.80 6.04
N ASN A 69 -3.63 0.65 6.37
CA ASN A 69 -2.21 0.43 6.64
C ASN A 69 -1.73 -0.75 5.78
N LYS A 70 -0.41 -0.94 5.69
CA LYS A 70 0.15 -2.13 5.01
C LYS A 70 -0.55 -3.38 5.54
N ASN A 71 -1.24 -4.10 4.66
CA ASN A 71 -2.04 -5.31 4.91
C ASN A 71 -3.26 -5.21 5.86
N ARG A 72 -3.65 -4.02 6.32
CA ARG A 72 -4.72 -3.84 7.32
C ARG A 72 -5.67 -2.70 6.97
N ALA A 73 -6.92 -2.87 7.38
CA ALA A 73 -7.92 -1.80 7.44
C ALA A 73 -8.48 -1.71 8.85
N ILE A 74 -8.51 -0.50 9.41
CA ILE A 74 -9.00 -0.20 10.75
C ILE A 74 -10.21 0.70 10.60
N ILE A 75 -11.33 0.39 11.25
CA ILE A 75 -12.50 1.28 11.25
C ILE A 75 -12.11 2.59 11.96
N LYS A 76 -12.37 3.72 11.29
CA LYS A 76 -12.17 5.06 11.87
C LYS A 76 -13.14 5.36 13.01
#